data_AF-X1M4T2-F1
#
_entry.id   AF-X1M4T2-F1
#
_cell.length_a   1.000
_cell.length_b   1.000
_cell.length_c   1.000
_cell.angle_alpha   90.00
_cell.angle_beta   90.00
_cell.angle_gamma   90.00
#
_symmetry.space_group_name_H-M   'P 1'
#
loop_
_entity.id
_entity.type
_entity.pdbx_description
1 polymer ?
#
loop_
_entity_poly.entity_id
_entity_poly.type
_entity_poly.pdbx_seq_one_letter_code
_entity_poly.pdbx_strand_id
1 'polypeptide(L)'
;MISRDPMDDRDRIKRGKKLERATGKQAKRLVFRNVFIDGQDAKMARILWNYFEAVEERWPEAWESEDLGNILPRTNGFAALMRFFVPVYTSFDRPDEIIDKAEFGSIFEQSELADDCFTRDNYVPGTSGQTKLYRNLMKALPQPSDLFSDLD
;
A
#
# COMPACT_ATOMS: atom_id res chain seq x y z
N MET A 1 -9.12 3.03 2.81
CA MET A 1 -8.37 2.33 3.88
C MET A 1 -8.94 2.54 5.28
N ILE A 2 -9.58 3.68 5.59
CA ILE A 2 -10.17 3.92 6.93
C ILE A 2 -11.71 3.86 6.90
N SER A 3 -12.33 4.53 5.92
CA SER A 3 -13.78 4.61 5.83
C SER A 3 -14.30 4.21 4.44
N ARG A 4 -15.53 3.70 4.41
CA ARG A 4 -16.35 3.57 3.20
C ARG A 4 -17.22 4.80 2.95
N ASP A 5 -17.57 5.52 4.01
CA ASP A 5 -18.36 6.74 3.98
C ASP A 5 -17.73 7.78 4.92
N PRO A 6 -16.72 8.54 4.43
CA PRO A 6 -16.04 9.55 5.24
C PRO A 6 -16.97 10.67 5.71
N MET A 7 -18.08 10.93 5.00
CA MET A 7 -19.01 11.99 5.36
C MET A 7 -19.86 11.59 6.56
N ASP A 8 -20.39 10.36 6.57
CA ASP A 8 -21.12 9.80 7.73
C ASP A 8 -20.21 9.64 8.94
N ASP A 9 -19.02 9.05 8.77
CA ASP A 9 -18.06 8.88 9.87
C ASP A 9 -17.71 10.24 10.51
N ARG A 10 -17.49 11.28 9.69
CA ARG A 10 -17.23 12.64 10.20
C ARG A 10 -18.42 13.21 10.99
N ASP A 11 -19.66 13.04 10.50
CA ASP A 11 -20.85 13.51 11.21
C ASP A 11 -21.03 12.77 12.55
N ARG A 12 -20.83 11.45 12.57
CA ARG A 12 -20.83 10.64 13.80
C ARG A 12 -19.81 11.14 14.82
N ILE A 13 -18.55 11.36 14.40
CA ILE A 13 -17.49 11.88 15.27
C ILE A 13 -17.89 13.24 15.84
N LYS A 14 -18.38 14.17 14.99
CA LYS A 14 -18.82 15.51 15.44
C LYS A 14 -19.95 15.46 16.48
N ARG A 15 -20.78 14.42 16.42
CA ARG A 15 -21.89 14.17 17.35
C ARG A 15 -21.47 13.32 18.56
N GLY A 16 -20.18 13.03 18.74
CA GLY A 16 -19.66 12.19 19.82
C GLY A 16 -20.07 10.72 19.73
N LYS A 17 -20.51 10.25 18.56
CA LYS A 17 -20.91 8.85 18.33
C LYS A 17 -19.68 8.00 18.03
N LYS A 18 -19.70 6.76 18.54
CA LYS A 18 -18.66 5.76 18.22
C LYS A 18 -18.82 5.27 16.77
N LEU A 19 -17.70 5.08 16.10
CA LEU A 19 -17.66 4.41 14.79
C LEU A 19 -17.70 2.89 14.97
N GLU A 20 -18.28 2.21 14.00
CA GLU A 20 -18.31 0.75 13.95
C GLU A 20 -16.94 0.19 13.54
N ARG A 21 -16.45 -0.84 14.23
CA ARG A 21 -15.21 -1.52 13.85
C ARG A 21 -15.37 -2.31 12.56
N ALA A 22 -14.28 -2.42 11.79
CA ALA A 22 -14.23 -3.30 10.63
C ALA A 22 -14.10 -4.77 11.06
N THR A 23 -14.89 -5.65 10.44
CA THR A 23 -14.80 -7.11 10.63
C THR A 23 -14.81 -7.86 9.29
N GLY A 24 -14.31 -9.10 9.28
CA GLY A 24 -14.33 -9.98 8.11
C GLY A 24 -13.79 -9.33 6.83
N LYS A 25 -14.56 -9.40 5.74
CA LYS A 25 -14.19 -8.80 4.44
C LYS A 25 -14.01 -7.27 4.49
N GLN A 26 -14.62 -6.59 5.46
CA GLN A 26 -14.43 -5.15 5.61
C GLN A 26 -13.05 -4.82 6.16
N ALA A 27 -12.55 -5.59 7.13
CA ALA A 27 -11.22 -5.39 7.71
C ALA A 27 -10.12 -5.47 6.64
N LYS A 28 -10.21 -6.43 5.71
CA LYS A 28 -9.29 -6.57 4.58
C LYS A 28 -9.29 -5.38 3.61
N ARG A 29 -10.36 -4.58 3.55
CA ARG A 29 -10.47 -3.38 2.68
C ARG A 29 -10.17 -2.09 3.44
N LEU A 30 -10.46 -2.08 4.74
CA LEU A 30 -10.32 -0.95 5.62
C LEU A 30 -9.25 -1.24 6.69
N VAL A 31 -8.04 -1.55 6.21
CA VAL A 31 -6.90 -2.03 7.01
C VAL A 31 -6.51 -1.12 8.17
N PHE A 32 -6.91 0.16 8.14
CA PHE A 32 -6.63 1.13 9.20
C PHE A 32 -7.86 1.55 9.99
N ARG A 33 -9.05 1.01 9.72
CA ARG A 33 -10.28 1.44 10.41
C ARG A 33 -10.20 1.22 11.91
N ASN A 34 -9.75 0.04 12.35
CA ASN A 34 -9.70 -0.28 13.77
C ASN A 34 -8.59 0.50 14.48
N VAL A 35 -7.40 0.58 13.88
CA VAL A 35 -6.29 1.43 14.35
C VAL A 35 -6.71 2.90 14.52
N PHE A 36 -7.46 3.45 13.55
CA PHE A 36 -8.01 4.80 13.60
C PHE A 36 -9.03 4.98 14.73
N ILE A 37 -9.96 4.03 14.89
CA ILE A 37 -10.96 4.05 15.98
C ILE A 37 -10.29 4.03 17.36
N ASP A 38 -9.16 3.35 17.48
CA ASP A 38 -8.39 3.25 18.71
C ASP A 38 -7.47 4.45 18.98
N GLY A 39 -7.45 5.45 18.10
CA GLY A 39 -6.61 6.65 18.24
C GLY A 39 -5.11 6.35 18.13
N GLN A 40 -4.74 5.27 17.42
CA GLN A 40 -3.35 4.83 17.27
C GLN A 40 -2.71 5.42 16.00
N ASP A 41 -2.82 6.73 15.78
CA ASP A 41 -2.32 7.41 14.58
C ASP A 41 -0.81 7.21 14.36
N ALA A 42 -0.03 7.18 15.45
CA ALA A 42 1.40 6.89 15.40
C ALA A 42 1.71 5.50 14.82
N LYS A 43 0.84 4.51 15.07
CA LYS A 43 0.96 3.17 14.50
C LYS A 43 0.71 3.20 12.99
N MET A 44 -0.35 3.86 12.54
CA MET A 44 -0.63 3.99 11.10
C MET A 44 0.52 4.69 10.37
N ALA A 45 1.05 5.77 10.96
CA ALA A 45 2.19 6.49 10.44
C ALA A 45 3.43 5.58 10.34
N ARG A 46 3.72 4.79 11.38
CA ARG A 46 4.86 3.86 11.39
C ARG A 46 4.75 2.78 10.31
N ILE A 47 3.55 2.21 10.11
CA ILE A 47 3.31 1.21 9.06
C ILE A 47 3.56 1.80 7.68
N LEU A 48 3.01 2.98 7.39
CA LEU A 48 3.23 3.65 6.10
C LEU A 48 4.69 4.08 5.92
N TRP A 49 5.35 4.50 6.99
CA TRP A 49 6.77 4.84 6.97
C TRP A 49 7.62 3.65 6.56
N ASN A 50 7.48 2.52 7.26
CA ASN A 50 8.20 1.29 6.93
C ASN A 50 7.93 0.83 5.47
N TYR A 51 6.68 0.98 5.01
CA TYR A 51 6.30 0.65 3.64
C TYR A 51 7.03 1.51 2.60
N PHE A 52 7.08 2.83 2.80
CA PHE A 52 7.74 3.73 1.86
C PHE A 52 9.27 3.71 1.97
N GLU A 53 9.84 3.46 3.15
CA GLU A 53 11.28 3.18 3.27
C GLU A 53 11.68 1.94 2.47
N ALA A 54 10.83 0.90 2.46
CA ALA A 54 11.08 -0.30 1.66
C ALA A 54 10.92 -0.04 0.14
N VAL A 55 10.03 0.87 -0.27
CA VAL A 55 9.93 1.33 -1.67
C VAL A 55 11.20 2.06 -2.09
N GLU A 56 11.66 3.00 -1.26
CA GLU A 56 12.88 3.77 -1.47
C GLU A 56 14.11 2.85 -1.55
N GLU A 57 14.23 1.89 -0.65
CA GLU A 57 15.33 0.92 -0.67
C GLU A 57 15.31 0.02 -1.92
N ARG A 58 14.12 -0.32 -2.43
CA ARG A 58 14.00 -1.15 -3.64
C ARG A 58 14.33 -0.41 -4.92
N TRP A 59 13.95 0.86 -5.02
CA TRP A 59 14.10 1.69 -6.22
C TRP A 59 14.68 3.06 -5.88
N PRO A 60 15.94 3.12 -5.40
CA PRO A 60 16.53 4.34 -4.86
C PRO A 60 16.72 5.42 -5.93
N GLU A 61 17.15 5.05 -7.14
CA GLU A 61 17.37 6.02 -8.23
C GLU A 61 16.05 6.62 -8.69
N ALA A 62 15.01 5.79 -8.82
CA ALA A 62 13.68 6.26 -9.20
C ALA A 62 12.99 7.00 -8.05
N TRP A 63 13.29 6.71 -6.79
CA TRP A 63 12.70 7.41 -5.65
C TRP A 63 13.28 8.81 -5.47
N GLU A 64 14.61 8.94 -5.55
CA GLU A 64 15.33 10.20 -5.37
C GLU A 64 15.35 11.08 -6.63
N SER A 65 14.98 10.54 -7.79
CA SER A 65 15.06 11.26 -9.06
C SER A 65 14.16 12.49 -9.12
N GLU A 66 14.79 13.64 -9.41
CA GLU A 66 14.13 14.91 -9.69
C GLU A 66 13.55 15.00 -11.11
N ASP A 67 13.81 14.01 -11.98
CA ASP A 67 13.34 14.01 -13.36
C ASP A 67 11.82 14.15 -13.41
N LEU A 68 11.35 15.03 -14.29
CA LEU A 68 9.93 15.21 -14.56
C LEU A 68 9.34 13.99 -15.26
N GLY A 69 10.17 13.27 -16.04
CA GLY A 69 9.82 12.01 -16.70
C GLY A 69 9.60 10.85 -15.75
N ASN A 70 10.20 10.91 -14.55
CA ASN A 70 10.03 9.91 -13.51
C ASN A 70 8.69 10.07 -12.79
N ILE A 71 7.97 8.94 -12.63
CA ILE A 71 6.60 8.91 -12.10
C ILE A 71 6.50 8.35 -10.68
N LEU A 72 7.52 7.65 -10.17
CA LEU A 72 7.46 6.94 -8.89
C LEU A 72 7.18 7.86 -7.68
N PRO A 73 7.95 8.94 -7.44
CA PRO A 73 7.73 9.87 -6.31
C PRO A 73 6.62 10.89 -6.60
N ARG A 74 5.95 10.80 -7.76
CA ARG A 74 4.89 11.72 -8.18
C ARG A 74 3.51 11.16 -7.84
N THR A 75 2.48 11.97 -8.05
CA THR A 75 1.08 11.61 -7.74
C THR A 75 0.65 10.26 -8.32
N ASN A 76 1.05 9.94 -9.56
CA ASN A 76 0.70 8.68 -10.21
C ASN A 76 1.34 7.47 -9.53
N GLY A 77 2.65 7.53 -9.24
CA GLY A 77 3.38 6.48 -8.54
C GLY A 77 2.87 6.30 -7.12
N PHE A 78 2.76 7.38 -6.36
CA PHE A 78 2.18 7.37 -5.01
C PHE A 78 0.78 6.75 -4.99
N ALA A 79 -0.11 7.14 -5.91
CA ALA A 79 -1.46 6.60 -5.96
C ALA A 79 -1.51 5.10 -6.35
N ALA A 80 -0.55 4.62 -7.14
CA ALA A 80 -0.42 3.20 -7.44
C ALA A 80 0.11 2.41 -6.23
N LEU A 81 1.15 2.93 -5.56
CA LEU A 81 1.72 2.36 -4.34
C LEU A 81 0.70 2.30 -3.20
N MET A 82 -0.04 3.39 -2.94
CA MET A 82 -1.10 3.38 -1.92
C MET A 82 -2.23 2.40 -2.22
N ARG A 83 -2.50 2.13 -3.51
CA ARG A 83 -3.47 1.11 -3.91
C ARG A 83 -2.91 -0.30 -3.71
N PHE A 84 -1.62 -0.49 -3.95
CA PHE A 84 -0.89 -1.74 -3.73
C PHE A 84 -0.63 -2.03 -2.25
N PHE A 85 -0.52 -1.01 -1.40
CA PHE A 85 -0.38 -1.15 0.04
C PHE A 85 -1.46 -2.03 0.67
N VAL A 86 -2.73 -1.90 0.26
CA VAL A 86 -3.84 -2.68 0.84
C VAL A 86 -3.65 -4.19 0.68
N PRO A 87 -3.46 -4.74 -0.55
CA PRO A 87 -3.21 -6.17 -0.71
C PRO A 87 -1.90 -6.63 -0.07
N VAL A 88 -0.83 -5.82 -0.07
CA VAL A 88 0.45 -6.14 0.62
C VAL A 88 0.26 -6.24 2.12
N TYR A 89 -0.32 -5.23 2.77
CA TYR A 89 -0.55 -5.26 4.20
C TYR A 89 -1.47 -6.43 4.60
N THR A 90 -2.45 -6.75 3.75
CA THR A 90 -3.37 -7.87 3.98
C THR A 90 -2.71 -9.23 3.79
N SER A 91 -1.65 -9.37 2.98
CA SER A 91 -1.00 -10.66 2.75
C SER A 91 -0.23 -11.18 3.96
N PHE A 92 0.13 -10.31 4.91
CA PHE A 92 0.76 -10.72 6.17
C PHE A 92 -0.20 -11.35 7.18
N ASP A 93 -1.52 -11.26 6.96
CA ASP A 93 -2.59 -11.78 7.84
C ASP A 93 -2.45 -11.39 9.33
N ARG A 94 -1.80 -10.25 9.60
CA ARG A 94 -1.56 -9.69 10.94
C ARG A 94 -2.27 -8.33 11.07
N PRO A 95 -3.60 -8.31 11.23
CA PRO A 95 -4.36 -7.06 11.31
C PRO A 95 -3.92 -6.22 12.53
N ASP A 96 -3.92 -4.89 12.37
CA ASP A 96 -3.57 -3.92 13.42
C ASP A 96 -2.13 -4.03 14.00
N GLU A 97 -1.27 -4.86 13.42
CA GLU A 97 0.16 -5.00 13.79
C GLU A 97 1.08 -4.07 12.97
N ILE A 98 2.25 -3.76 13.53
CA ILE A 98 3.28 -3.03 12.78
C ILE A 98 4.07 -4.06 11.97
N ILE A 99 3.99 -3.95 10.65
CA ILE A 99 4.84 -4.68 9.72
C ILE A 99 6.14 -3.90 9.57
N ASP A 100 7.28 -4.58 9.66
CA ASP A 100 8.58 -3.93 9.57
C ASP A 100 8.99 -3.62 8.12
N LYS A 101 10.06 -2.84 7.97
CA LYS A 101 10.59 -2.45 6.64
C LYS A 101 11.07 -3.67 5.85
N ALA A 102 11.74 -4.62 6.49
CA ALA A 102 12.34 -5.78 5.82
C ALA A 102 11.26 -6.73 5.28
N GLU A 103 10.16 -6.90 6.01
CA GLU A 103 9.00 -7.67 5.61
C GLU A 103 8.29 -7.05 4.39
N PHE A 104 8.18 -5.71 4.32
CA PHE A 104 7.73 -5.06 3.10
C PHE A 104 8.75 -5.21 1.96
N GLY A 105 10.05 -5.09 2.27
CA GLY A 105 11.16 -5.27 1.35
C GLY A 105 11.11 -6.62 0.63
N SER A 106 10.87 -7.71 1.36
CA SER A 106 10.80 -9.05 0.77
C SER A 106 9.70 -9.22 -0.28
N ILE A 107 8.62 -8.42 -0.22
CA ILE A 107 7.60 -8.38 -1.26
C ILE A 107 8.10 -7.59 -2.47
N PHE A 108 8.74 -6.44 -2.26
CA PHE A 108 9.25 -5.61 -3.35
C PHE A 108 10.44 -6.24 -4.09
N GLU A 109 11.24 -7.08 -3.42
CA GLU A 109 12.29 -7.89 -4.02
C GLU A 109 11.76 -8.85 -5.10
N GLN A 110 10.51 -9.33 -4.97
CA GLN A 110 9.86 -10.16 -5.99
C GLN A 110 9.42 -9.38 -7.24
N SER A 111 9.54 -8.04 -7.22
CA SER A 111 9.15 -7.22 -8.37
C SER A 111 10.21 -7.25 -9.46
N GLU A 112 9.77 -7.55 -10.68
CA GLU A 112 10.57 -7.44 -11.91
C GLU A 112 10.86 -5.98 -12.33
N LEU A 113 10.28 -4.99 -11.64
CA LEU A 113 10.48 -3.57 -11.98
C LEU A 113 11.89 -3.13 -11.56
N ALA A 114 12.60 -2.49 -12.49
CA ALA A 114 13.84 -1.78 -12.22
C ALA A 114 13.58 -0.26 -12.13
N ASP A 115 14.53 0.49 -11.60
CA ASP A 115 14.45 1.95 -11.46
C ASP A 115 14.14 2.68 -12.78
N ASP A 116 14.75 2.24 -13.87
CA ASP A 116 14.56 2.84 -15.20
C ASP A 116 13.17 2.60 -15.80
N CYS A 117 12.35 1.75 -15.18
CA CYS A 117 11.01 1.44 -15.68
C CYS A 117 10.01 2.57 -15.38
N PHE A 118 10.26 3.43 -14.38
CA PHE A 118 9.30 4.40 -13.86
C PHE A 118 9.15 5.69 -14.70
N THR A 119 9.08 5.56 -16.01
CA THR A 119 8.96 6.69 -16.95
C THR A 119 7.53 6.98 -17.38
N ARG A 120 7.28 8.19 -17.90
CA ARG A 120 5.99 8.57 -18.52
C ARG A 120 5.63 7.76 -19.77
N ASP A 121 6.62 7.23 -20.48
CA ASP A 121 6.40 6.39 -21.66
C ASP A 121 5.89 5.01 -21.25
N ASN A 122 6.45 4.46 -20.17
CA ASN A 122 6.01 3.21 -19.59
C ASN A 122 4.69 3.36 -18.82
N TYR A 123 4.52 4.47 -18.10
CA TYR A 123 3.37 4.73 -17.23
C TYR A 123 2.78 6.12 -17.52
N VAL A 124 1.94 6.17 -18.56
CA VAL A 124 1.33 7.42 -19.03
C VAL A 124 0.56 8.18 -17.93
N PRO A 125 0.58 9.52 -17.93
CA PRO A 125 -0.18 10.33 -16.98
C PRO A 125 -1.67 9.96 -16.86
N GLY A 126 -2.22 10.07 -15.64
CA GLY A 126 -3.60 9.72 -15.34
C GLY A 126 -3.85 8.25 -14.97
N THR A 127 -5.14 7.88 -14.93
CA THR A 127 -5.65 6.61 -14.38
C THR A 127 -5.07 5.37 -15.08
N SER A 128 -4.77 5.46 -16.37
CA SER A 128 -4.23 4.35 -17.15
C SER A 128 -2.83 3.96 -16.70
N GLY A 129 -1.90 4.91 -16.53
CA GLY A 129 -0.55 4.63 -16.03
C GLY A 129 -0.56 4.16 -14.58
N GLN A 130 -1.37 4.80 -13.72
CA GLN A 130 -1.55 4.34 -12.34
C GLN A 130 -2.03 2.87 -12.29
N THR A 131 -3.01 2.52 -13.12
CA THR A 131 -3.54 1.15 -13.18
C THR A 131 -2.51 0.16 -13.72
N LYS A 132 -1.74 0.56 -14.73
CA LYS A 132 -0.66 -0.27 -15.29
C LYS A 132 0.43 -0.53 -14.24
N LEU A 133 0.91 0.51 -13.55
CA LEU A 133 1.88 0.36 -12.48
C LEU A 133 1.36 -0.53 -11.36
N TYR A 134 0.14 -0.28 -10.88
CA TYR A 134 -0.50 -1.14 -9.88
C TYR A 134 -0.55 -2.61 -10.30
N ARG A 135 -0.91 -2.91 -11.55
CA ARG A 135 -0.94 -4.30 -12.07
C ARG A 135 0.44 -4.94 -12.11
N ASN A 136 1.47 -4.18 -12.46
CA ASN A 136 2.84 -4.68 -12.47
C ASN A 136 3.33 -4.97 -11.04
N LEU A 137 3.05 -4.07 -10.09
CA LEU A 137 3.36 -4.29 -8.66
C LEU A 137 2.65 -5.51 -8.10
N MET A 138 1.38 -5.75 -8.47
CA MET A 138 0.61 -6.92 -8.03
C MET A 138 1.25 -8.27 -8.40
N LYS A 139 2.14 -8.32 -9.39
CA LYS A 139 2.87 -9.55 -9.74
C LYS A 139 3.90 -9.95 -8.69
N ALA A 140 4.36 -9.00 -7.86
CA ALA A 140 5.31 -9.25 -6.79
C ALA A 140 4.67 -9.88 -5.54
N LEU A 141 3.33 -9.91 -5.48
CA LEU A 141 2.65 -10.61 -4.39
C LEU A 141 2.73 -12.12 -4.61
N PRO A 142 3.07 -12.90 -3.57
CA PRO A 142 3.02 -14.35 -3.61
C PRO A 142 1.62 -14.80 -4.08
N GLN A 143 1.57 -15.63 -5.11
CA GLN A 143 0.33 -16.21 -5.54
C GLN A 143 -0.06 -17.32 -4.56
N PRO A 144 -1.37 -17.62 -4.39
CA PRO A 144 -1.81 -18.72 -3.53
C PRO A 144 -1.18 -20.07 -3.89
N SER A 145 -0.71 -20.26 -5.13
CA SER A 145 0.02 -21.44 -5.58
C SER A 145 1.41 -21.58 -4.94
N ASP A 146 2.03 -20.47 -4.57
CA ASP A 146 3.43 -20.40 -4.13
C ASP A 146 3.56 -20.71 -2.62
N LEU A 147 2.44 -20.80 -1.90
CA LEU A 147 2.38 -21.25 -0.50
C LEU A 147 2.34 -22.78 -0.33
N PHE A 148 2.20 -23.52 -1.44
CA PHE A 148 2.08 -24.99 -1.42
C PHE A 148 3.26 -25.70 -2.13
N SER A 149 4.25 -24.97 -2.64
CA SER A 149 5.40 -25.54 -3.35
C SER A 149 6.47 -26.14 -2.43
N ASP A 150 6.42 -25.85 -1.12
CA ASP A 150 7.42 -26.30 -0.14
C ASP A 150 6.94 -27.52 0.67
N LEU A 151 5.89 -28.22 0.22
CA LEU A 151 5.32 -29.41 0.87
C LEU A 151 5.55 -30.73 0.11
N ASP A 152 6.42 -30.73 -0.91
CA ASP A 152 6.82 -31.93 -1.66
C ASP A 152 8.27 -32.36 -1.38
#